data_AF-A0A3M7KRC1-F1
#
_entry.id   AF-A0A3M7KRC1-F1
#
_cell.length_a   1.000
_cell.length_b   1.000
_cell.length_c   1.000
_cell.angle_alpha   90.00
_cell.angle_beta   90.00
_cell.angle_gamma   90.00
#
_symmetry.space_group_name_H-M   'P 1'
#
loop_
_entity.id
_entity.type
_entity.pdbx_description
1 polymer ?
#
loop_
_entity_poly.entity_id
_entity_poly.type
_entity_poly.pdbx_seq_one_letter_code
_entity_poly.pdbx_strand_id
1 'polypeptide(L)'
;MGSSDPPRAASLLQTQPGLEPSIQEQEPASSLLDLHLTADRDVATVEGGVVLASALTGQARVTGTRRGMLILGMETADGAATAIEDFPLAKLCCSRFVAGARMKLWWQMPRWGSTSHDITPETQFLLLELEDGVYGVVLPLIDRRTFRGTLRYPR
;
A
#
# COMPACT_ATOMS: atom_id res chain seq x y z
N MET A 1 57.16 -52.44 -46.20
CA MET A 1 57.18 -51.40 -45.15
C MET A 1 56.80 -50.09 -45.81
N GLY A 2 55.68 -49.42 -45.56
CA GLY A 2 54.49 -49.65 -44.75
C GLY A 2 53.44 -48.68 -45.31
N SER A 3 52.19 -49.13 -45.44
CA SER A 3 51.10 -48.40 -46.07
C SER A 3 50.56 -47.28 -45.18
N SER A 4 50.22 -46.15 -45.80
CA SER A 4 49.54 -45.01 -45.21
C SER A 4 48.02 -45.25 -45.14
N ASP A 5 47.46 -45.22 -43.93
CA ASP A 5 46.01 -45.10 -43.69
C ASP A 5 45.66 -43.65 -43.29
N PRO A 6 44.58 -43.05 -43.83
CA PRO A 6 43.88 -41.90 -43.25
C PRO A 6 42.59 -42.37 -42.54
N PRO A 7 41.69 -41.48 -42.08
CA PRO A 7 41.80 -40.30 -41.21
C PRO A 7 40.99 -40.52 -39.90
N ARG A 8 41.03 -39.61 -38.90
CA ARG A 8 39.87 -39.46 -37.98
C ARG A 8 39.84 -38.15 -37.16
N ALA A 9 38.84 -37.35 -37.52
CA ALA A 9 37.94 -36.50 -36.73
C ALA A 9 38.45 -35.68 -35.53
N ALA A 10 38.23 -34.37 -35.64
CA ALA A 10 38.24 -33.41 -34.54
C ALA A 10 37.39 -33.90 -33.36
N SER A 11 37.95 -33.80 -32.15
CA SER A 11 37.23 -34.04 -30.91
C SER A 11 36.13 -32.99 -30.75
N LEU A 12 34.89 -33.43 -30.89
CA LEU A 12 33.69 -32.65 -30.60
C LEU A 12 33.70 -32.33 -29.10
N LEU A 13 33.73 -31.04 -28.76
CA LEU A 13 33.26 -30.54 -27.48
C LEU A 13 31.83 -31.06 -27.27
N GLN A 14 31.66 -32.01 -26.37
CA GLN A 14 30.35 -32.40 -25.86
C GLN A 14 29.82 -31.25 -25.00
N THR A 15 29.05 -30.36 -25.62
CA THR A 15 28.15 -29.47 -24.87
C THR A 15 27.08 -30.36 -24.27
N GLN A 16 27.14 -30.62 -22.96
CA GLN A 16 26.03 -31.23 -22.23
C GLN A 16 24.83 -30.27 -22.29
N PRO A 17 23.67 -30.67 -22.83
CA PRO A 17 22.45 -29.90 -22.68
C PRO A 17 21.83 -30.25 -21.33
N GLY A 18 21.54 -29.22 -20.53
CA GLY A 18 20.69 -29.36 -19.35
C GLY A 18 21.38 -29.05 -18.04
N LEU A 19 21.31 -27.77 -17.67
CA LEU A 19 21.05 -27.28 -16.33
C LEU A 19 20.96 -25.75 -16.44
N GLU A 20 19.92 -25.25 -17.10
CA GLU A 20 19.49 -23.90 -16.78
C GLU A 20 18.98 -23.96 -15.34
N PRO A 21 19.51 -23.15 -14.40
CA PRO A 21 18.94 -23.08 -13.08
C PRO A 21 17.49 -22.62 -13.26
N SER A 22 16.53 -23.48 -12.92
CA SER A 22 15.16 -23.02 -12.80
C SER A 22 15.15 -22.02 -11.65
N ILE A 23 15.16 -20.73 -11.99
CA ILE A 23 14.75 -19.70 -11.06
C ILE A 23 13.28 -20.00 -10.84
N GLN A 24 12.99 -20.78 -9.81
CA GLN A 24 11.66 -20.78 -9.23
C GLN A 24 11.50 -19.37 -8.68
N GLU A 25 10.79 -18.51 -9.41
CA GLU A 25 10.21 -17.30 -8.86
C GLU A 25 9.29 -17.76 -7.73
N GLN A 26 9.88 -17.91 -6.55
CA GLN A 26 9.16 -18.12 -5.32
C GLN A 26 8.37 -16.82 -5.16
N GLU A 27 7.08 -16.84 -5.51
CA GLU A 27 6.19 -15.72 -5.21
C GLU A 27 6.47 -15.35 -3.76
N PRO A 28 6.96 -14.12 -3.49
CA PRO A 28 7.28 -13.75 -2.13
C PRO A 28 6.02 -13.96 -1.31
N ALA A 29 6.15 -14.69 -0.19
CA ALA A 29 5.04 -14.92 0.71
C ALA A 29 4.36 -13.57 0.96
N SER A 30 3.06 -13.48 0.68
CA SER A 30 2.30 -12.24 0.76
C SER A 30 2.52 -11.61 2.15
N SER A 31 3.26 -10.51 2.18
CA SER A 31 3.63 -9.74 3.38
C SER A 31 2.49 -8.86 3.90
N LEU A 32 1.28 -9.05 3.37
CA LEU A 32 0.11 -8.27 3.77
C LEU A 32 -0.42 -8.80 5.11
N LEU A 33 -0.41 -7.90 6.10
CA LEU A 33 -1.02 -8.13 7.41
C LEU A 33 -2.50 -7.76 7.34
N ASP A 34 -3.37 -8.68 7.72
CA ASP A 34 -4.81 -8.42 7.72
C ASP A 34 -5.19 -7.33 8.70
N LEU A 35 -6.18 -6.52 8.32
CA LEU A 35 -6.66 -5.40 9.12
C LEU A 35 -8.06 -5.67 9.65
N HIS A 36 -8.33 -5.22 10.87
CA HIS A 36 -9.66 -5.25 11.46
C HIS A 36 -9.92 -3.96 12.24
N LEU A 37 -11.21 -3.66 12.43
CA LEU A 37 -11.67 -2.61 13.34
C LEU A 37 -11.93 -3.25 14.71
N THR A 38 -11.23 -2.79 15.75
CA THR A 38 -11.40 -3.27 17.12
C THR A 38 -12.68 -2.70 17.76
N ALA A 39 -13.04 -3.21 18.94
CA ALA A 39 -14.16 -2.69 19.73
C ALA A 39 -13.94 -1.22 20.15
N ASP A 40 -12.69 -0.84 20.42
CA ASP A 40 -12.28 0.52 20.78
C ASP A 40 -12.21 1.47 19.57
N ARG A 41 -12.61 0.98 18.39
CA ARG A 41 -12.56 1.67 17.10
C ARG A 41 -11.14 2.00 16.63
N ASP A 42 -10.21 1.10 16.92
CA ASP A 42 -8.86 1.16 16.34
C ASP A 42 -8.80 0.31 15.07
N VAL A 43 -8.04 0.75 14.08
CA VAL A 43 -7.69 -0.05 12.90
C VAL A 43 -6.33 -0.68 13.16
N ALA A 44 -6.31 -2.00 13.37
CA ALA A 44 -5.13 -2.74 13.78
C ALA A 44 -4.90 -3.98 12.90
N THR A 45 -3.65 -4.44 12.85
CA THR A 45 -3.32 -5.72 12.24
C THR A 45 -3.90 -6.87 13.08
N VAL A 46 -4.38 -7.92 12.43
CA VAL A 46 -4.89 -9.13 13.10
C VAL A 46 -3.73 -9.86 13.80
N GLU A 47 -2.59 -9.94 13.13
CA GLU A 47 -1.36 -10.53 13.67
C GLU A 47 -0.47 -9.43 14.25
N GLY A 48 0.00 -9.59 15.48
CA GLY A 48 0.89 -8.64 16.18
C GLY A 48 0.18 -7.41 16.77
N GLY A 49 -1.03 -7.08 16.33
CA GLY A 49 -1.82 -5.98 16.92
C GLY A 49 -1.27 -4.57 16.65
N VAL A 50 -0.44 -4.41 15.62
CA VAL A 50 0.12 -3.09 15.24
C VAL A 50 -1.02 -2.18 14.81
N VAL A 51 -1.13 -1.03 15.46
CA VAL A 51 -2.23 -0.08 15.24
C VAL A 51 -1.85 0.90 14.14
N LEU A 52 -2.66 0.99 13.09
CA LEU A 52 -2.50 1.98 12.02
C LEU A 52 -3.15 3.32 12.41
N ALA A 53 -4.36 3.25 12.97
CA ALA A 53 -5.13 4.41 13.39
C ALA A 53 -5.92 4.09 14.65
N SER A 54 -5.91 5.01 15.61
CA SER A 54 -6.68 4.91 16.85
C SER A 54 -7.82 5.92 16.91
N ALA A 55 -8.85 5.60 17.70
CA ALA A 55 -10.01 6.45 17.91
C ALA A 55 -10.69 6.87 16.59
N LEU A 56 -10.98 5.89 15.72
CA LEU A 56 -11.68 6.12 14.47
C LEU A 56 -13.05 6.76 14.72
N THR A 57 -13.34 7.82 13.97
CA THR A 57 -14.62 8.55 14.06
C THR A 57 -15.83 7.62 14.03
N GLY A 58 -16.88 7.97 14.77
CA GLY A 58 -18.17 7.28 14.71
C GLY A 58 -18.88 7.39 13.35
N GLN A 59 -18.45 8.34 12.51
CA GLN A 59 -19.02 8.55 11.17
C GLN A 59 -18.50 7.53 10.14
N ALA A 60 -17.35 6.90 10.39
CA ALA A 60 -16.78 5.91 9.51
C ALA A 60 -17.44 4.54 9.75
N ARG A 61 -17.84 3.88 8.67
CA ARG A 61 -18.39 2.52 8.68
C ARG A 61 -17.51 1.60 7.84
N VAL A 62 -17.28 0.38 8.31
CA VAL A 62 -16.62 -0.63 7.47
C VAL A 62 -17.59 -1.01 6.36
N THR A 63 -17.21 -0.74 5.11
CA THR A 63 -18.02 -1.06 3.93
C THR A 63 -17.46 -2.23 3.13
N GLY A 64 -16.22 -2.64 3.41
CA GLY A 64 -15.60 -3.80 2.80
C GLY A 64 -14.30 -4.17 3.49
N THR A 65 -13.95 -5.46 3.41
CA THR A 65 -12.67 -5.98 3.87
C THR A 65 -12.09 -6.91 2.82
N ARG A 66 -10.77 -6.93 2.71
CA ARG A 66 -10.01 -7.89 1.92
C ARG A 66 -8.69 -8.12 2.65
N ARG A 67 -7.97 -9.18 2.30
CA ARG A 67 -6.64 -9.43 2.83
C ARG A 67 -5.77 -8.16 2.76
N GLY A 68 -5.25 -7.71 3.90
CA GLY A 68 -4.46 -6.48 4.03
C GLY A 68 -5.19 -5.15 3.84
N MET A 69 -6.53 -5.12 3.78
CA MET A 69 -7.28 -3.90 3.47
C MET A 69 -8.61 -3.82 4.22
N LEU A 70 -8.88 -2.64 4.78
CA LEU A 70 -10.17 -2.25 5.35
C LEU A 70 -10.70 -1.02 4.59
N ILE A 71 -11.90 -1.11 4.03
CA ILE A 71 -12.56 0.02 3.34
C ILE A 71 -13.52 0.68 4.33
N LEU A 72 -13.33 1.98 4.52
CA LEU A 72 -14.16 2.83 5.36
C LEU A 72 -15.02 3.75 4.48
N GLY A 73 -16.33 3.63 4.62
CA GLY A 73 -17.30 4.55 4.04
C GLY A 73 -17.70 5.64 5.02
N MET A 74 -17.94 6.84 4.49
CA MET A 74 -18.51 7.98 5.20
C MET A 74 -19.73 8.46 4.43
N GLU A 75 -20.80 8.76 5.14
CA GLU A 75 -22.06 9.22 4.56
C GLU A 75 -22.29 10.66 4.97
N THR A 76 -22.58 11.52 4.00
CA THR A 76 -23.02 12.90 4.24
C THR A 76 -24.41 12.87 4.86
N ALA A 77 -24.69 13.77 5.81
CA ALA A 77 -26.05 13.93 6.32
C ALA A 77 -27.00 14.36 5.19
N ASP A 78 -28.21 13.80 5.16
CA ASP A 78 -29.24 14.22 4.19
C ASP A 78 -29.61 15.69 4.41
N GLY A 79 -29.53 16.53 3.37
CA GLY A 79 -30.26 17.80 3.36
C GLY A 79 -29.62 19.01 2.67
N ALA A 80 -28.32 19.02 2.36
CA ALA A 80 -27.73 20.13 1.60
C ALA A 80 -26.54 19.66 0.74
N ALA A 81 -26.58 19.95 -0.56
CA ALA A 81 -25.42 19.73 -1.42
C ALA A 81 -24.32 20.72 -1.04
N THR A 82 -23.24 20.22 -0.42
CA THR A 82 -22.03 21.00 -0.14
C THR A 82 -20.97 20.70 -1.21
N ALA A 83 -20.17 21.70 -1.60
CA ALA A 83 -19.08 21.50 -2.55
C ALA A 83 -17.90 20.72 -1.93
N ILE A 84 -17.77 20.80 -0.60
CA ILE A 84 -16.75 20.14 0.21
C ILE A 84 -17.42 19.74 1.53
N GLU A 85 -17.21 18.50 1.96
CA GLU A 85 -17.58 17.99 3.28
C GLU A 85 -16.34 17.41 3.96
N ASP A 86 -16.14 17.75 5.22
CA ASP A 86 -14.98 17.31 6.01
C ASP A 86 -15.41 16.39 7.14
N PHE A 87 -14.82 15.20 7.20
CA PHE A 87 -15.04 14.23 8.26
C PHE A 87 -13.76 14.08 9.10
N PRO A 88 -13.82 14.19 10.44
CA PRO A 88 -12.69 13.77 11.27
C PRO A 88 -12.44 12.28 11.01
N LEU A 89 -11.20 11.86 10.82
CA LEU A 89 -10.87 10.47 10.51
C LEU A 89 -10.51 9.68 11.77
N ALA A 90 -9.29 9.88 12.28
CA ALA A 90 -8.70 9.15 13.39
C ALA A 90 -7.41 9.83 13.84
N LYS A 91 -6.78 9.32 14.90
CA LYS A 91 -5.38 9.58 15.23
C LYS A 91 -4.49 8.54 14.54
N LEU A 92 -3.61 8.97 13.63
CA LEU A 92 -2.66 8.07 12.97
C LEU A 92 -1.54 7.67 13.95
N CYS A 93 -1.26 6.37 14.03
CA CYS A 93 -0.28 5.79 14.96
C CYS A 93 1.04 5.48 14.24
N CYS A 94 1.71 6.51 13.74
CA CYS A 94 2.94 6.37 12.97
C CYS A 94 4.09 7.21 13.53
N SER A 95 5.33 6.78 13.31
CA SER A 95 6.54 7.53 13.68
C SER A 95 6.92 8.59 12.64
N ARG A 96 6.73 8.25 11.36
CA ARG A 96 6.95 9.11 10.19
C ARG A 96 6.08 8.65 9.02
N PHE A 97 5.94 9.51 8.03
CA PHE A 97 5.17 9.21 6.84
C PHE A 97 5.69 9.95 5.61
N VAL A 98 5.24 9.51 4.43
CA VAL A 98 5.31 10.28 3.19
C VAL A 98 3.90 10.50 2.64
N ALA A 99 3.55 11.76 2.46
CA ALA A 99 2.30 12.23 1.87
C ALA A 99 2.49 12.56 0.39
N GLY A 100 1.64 12.00 -0.46
CA GLY A 100 1.52 12.34 -1.88
C GLY A 100 0.56 13.51 -2.07
N ALA A 101 1.06 14.72 -1.87
CA ALA A 101 0.31 15.96 -2.04
C ALA A 101 0.11 16.27 -3.52
N ARG A 102 -1.11 16.65 -3.94
CA ARG A 102 -1.34 17.13 -5.30
C ARG A 102 -0.73 18.53 -5.47
N MET A 103 0.13 18.71 -6.47
CA MET A 103 0.71 20.01 -6.83
C MET A 103 0.18 20.53 -8.18
N LYS A 104 -0.13 19.64 -9.12
CA LYS A 104 -0.85 19.94 -10.39
C LYS A 104 -1.86 18.84 -10.68
N LEU A 105 -2.70 19.02 -11.73
CA LEU A 105 -3.81 18.11 -12.06
C LEU A 105 -3.42 16.62 -12.12
N TRP A 106 -2.16 16.33 -12.45
CA TRP A 106 -1.60 15.00 -12.63
C TRP A 106 -0.29 14.75 -11.85
N TRP A 107 0.18 15.72 -11.06
CA TRP A 107 1.48 15.63 -10.39
C TRP A 107 1.32 15.66 -8.88
N GLN A 108 1.88 14.64 -8.23
CA GLN A 108 2.08 14.59 -6.78
C GLN A 108 3.54 14.89 -6.45
N MET A 109 3.79 15.56 -5.32
CA MET A 109 5.13 15.71 -4.76
C MET A 109 5.19 14.98 -3.42
N PRO A 110 6.20 14.13 -3.17
CA PRO A 110 6.36 13.53 -1.86
C PRO A 110 6.66 14.61 -0.82
N ARG A 111 5.98 14.51 0.32
CA ARG A 111 6.19 15.33 1.51
C ARG A 111 6.39 14.41 2.69
N TRP A 112 7.58 14.45 3.28
CA TRP A 112 7.89 13.69 4.48
C TRP A 112 7.40 14.47 5.70
N GLY A 113 6.85 13.74 6.66
CA GLY A 113 6.30 14.33 7.88
C GLY A 113 6.30 13.34 9.03
N SER A 114 6.06 13.86 10.22
CA SER A 114 5.87 13.08 11.45
C SER A 114 4.73 13.62 12.31
N THR A 115 4.12 14.74 11.91
CA THR A 115 2.99 15.34 12.61
C THR A 115 1.82 15.57 11.64
N SER A 116 0.60 15.66 12.16
CA SER A 116 -0.59 15.88 11.32
C SER A 116 -0.49 17.16 10.49
N HIS A 117 0.18 18.21 10.97
CA HIS A 117 0.39 19.46 10.25
C HIS A 117 1.24 19.33 8.99
N ASP A 118 2.05 18.27 8.88
CA ASP A 118 2.86 17.99 7.68
C ASP A 118 2.01 17.40 6.54
N ILE A 119 0.76 16.99 6.83
CA ILE A 119 -0.20 16.54 5.82
C ILE A 119 -0.77 17.76 5.09
N THR A 120 -0.29 17.98 3.88
CA THR A 120 -0.80 19.06 3.02
C THR A 120 -2.26 18.85 2.61
N PRO A 121 -3.01 19.93 2.33
CA PRO A 121 -4.32 19.82 1.68
C PRO A 121 -4.24 19.01 0.39
N GLU A 122 -5.33 18.31 0.06
CA GLU A 122 -5.44 17.45 -1.13
C GLU A 122 -4.44 16.28 -1.18
N THR A 123 -4.02 15.74 -0.02
CA THR A 123 -3.19 14.53 0.02
C THR A 123 -4.01 13.34 -0.46
N GLN A 124 -3.54 12.62 -1.50
CA GLN A 124 -4.27 11.49 -2.11
C GLN A 124 -3.64 10.13 -1.83
N PHE A 125 -2.50 10.13 -1.14
CA PHE A 125 -1.74 8.96 -0.80
C PHE A 125 -0.97 9.27 0.48
N LEU A 126 -1.02 8.37 1.45
CA LEU A 126 -0.25 8.50 2.68
C LEU A 126 0.33 7.14 3.07
N LEU A 127 1.65 7.03 3.04
CA LEU A 127 2.39 5.86 3.51
C LEU A 127 2.92 6.15 4.91
N LEU A 128 2.56 5.29 5.85
CA LEU A 128 2.86 5.40 7.27
C LEU A 128 3.91 4.36 7.64
N GLU A 129 4.94 4.79 8.36
CA GLU A 129 5.81 3.88 9.10
C GLU A 129 5.20 3.63 10.47
N LEU A 130 4.84 2.36 10.72
CA LEU A 130 4.29 1.87 11.97
C LEU A 130 5.40 1.18 12.79
N GLU A 131 5.02 0.50 13.86
CA GLU A 131 5.95 -0.28 14.69
C GLU A 131 6.37 -1.59 14.00
N ASP A 132 7.42 -2.23 14.52
CA ASP A 132 7.90 -3.56 14.09
C ASP A 132 8.19 -3.71 12.59
N GLY A 133 8.59 -2.61 11.93
CA GLY A 133 8.88 -2.61 10.49
C GLY A 133 7.65 -2.75 9.60
N VAL A 134 6.45 -2.60 10.17
CA VAL A 134 5.19 -2.61 9.45
C VAL A 134 4.95 -1.25 8.80
N TYR A 135 4.39 -1.29 7.60
CA TYR A 135 3.96 -0.09 6.89
C TYR A 135 2.46 -0.13 6.63
N GLY A 136 1.81 1.00 6.86
CA GLY A 136 0.39 1.19 6.60
C GLY A 136 0.17 2.17 5.45
N VAL A 137 -0.92 2.02 4.70
CA VAL A 137 -1.30 2.98 3.66
C VAL A 137 -2.72 3.48 3.91
N VAL A 138 -2.90 4.79 3.84
CA VAL A 138 -4.23 5.42 3.81
C VAL A 138 -4.46 5.99 2.41
N LEU A 139 -5.50 5.49 1.74
CA LEU A 139 -5.88 5.88 0.38
C LEU A 139 -7.30 6.47 0.38
N PRO A 140 -7.43 7.79 0.21
CA PRO A 140 -8.72 8.37 -0.14
C PRO A 140 -9.20 7.84 -1.48
N LEU A 141 -10.38 7.24 -1.49
CA LEU A 141 -10.99 6.69 -2.69
C LEU A 141 -11.94 7.71 -3.33
N ILE A 142 -12.15 7.56 -4.65
CA ILE A 142 -13.20 8.28 -5.37
C ILE A 142 -14.44 7.39 -5.32
N ASP A 143 -15.47 7.79 -4.59
CA ASP A 143 -16.74 7.06 -4.57
C ASP A 143 -17.72 7.62 -5.61
N ARG A 144 -18.40 6.72 -6.33
CA ARG A 144 -19.51 6.98 -7.26
C ARG A 144 -19.32 8.13 -8.26
N ARG A 145 -18.07 8.42 -8.65
CA ARG A 145 -17.67 9.36 -9.72
C ARG A 145 -17.97 10.85 -9.48
N THR A 146 -18.59 11.23 -8.37
CA THR A 146 -18.99 12.62 -8.10
C THR A 146 -18.03 13.35 -7.18
N PHE A 147 -17.49 12.68 -6.15
CA PHE A 147 -16.63 13.32 -5.17
C PHE A 147 -15.28 12.62 -5.03
N ARG A 148 -14.23 13.44 -4.95
CA ARG A 148 -12.86 12.99 -4.70
C ARG A 148 -12.60 13.09 -3.20
N GLY A 149 -12.22 11.97 -2.58
CA GLY A 149 -11.65 11.98 -1.24
C GLY A 149 -10.23 12.56 -1.24
N THR A 150 -9.89 13.32 -0.21
CA THR A 150 -8.51 13.72 0.08
C THR A 150 -8.27 13.73 1.60
N LEU A 151 -7.02 13.62 2.01
CA LEU A 151 -6.60 13.87 3.39
C LEU A 151 -6.08 15.30 3.52
N ARG A 152 -6.28 15.85 4.71
CA ARG A 152 -5.72 17.13 5.14
C ARG A 152 -5.52 17.09 6.66
N TYR A 153 -4.67 17.97 7.16
CA TYR A 153 -4.56 18.18 8.61
C TYR A 153 -5.90 18.68 9.22
N PRO A 154 -6.18 18.41 10.51
CA PRO A 154 -7.38 18.90 11.20
C PRO A 154 -7.47 20.44 11.17
N ARG A 155 -8.69 20.99 11.01
CA ARG A 155 -8.92 22.45 11.12
C ARG A 155 -9.13 22.85 12.57
#